data_AF-A0A1Z4QFS8-F1
#
_entry.id   AF-A0A1Z4QFS8-F1
#
_cell.length_a   1.000
_cell.length_b   1.000
_cell.length_c   1.000
_cell.angle_alpha   90.00
_cell.angle_beta   90.00
_cell.angle_gamma   90.00
#
_symmetry.space_group_name_H-M   'P 1'
#
loop_
_entity.id
_entity.type
_entity.pdbx_description
1 polymer ?
#
loop_
_entity_poly.entity_id
_entity_poly.type
_entity_poly.pdbx_seq_one_letter_code
_entity_poly.pdbx_strand_id
1 'polypeptide(L)'
;MKEQLEPTLIPTIISVQEEVRYQERLTVVAVPRATDAQILAYLRRSTKLAEIAALAERDALILAVCEQLEITISDAEWQKAGDAFRLERQFWGTLETLSWLEQQRIRIQDWSQGIKVALLEKKLKEYLFGATVDSAYISNKKSFRRVALSQILVFDLTTAEEILQTLQDENGSFCVLALEHSQGKLSQQNGGFVGIRSLIELSPAIAAAINEAKEGEVIGPIQTKLGYHLLKVEKWFTSELNPSIREQIMDTMFEVWLEEWYSYS
;
A
#
# COMPACT_ATOMS: atom_id res chain seq x y z
N MET A 1 21.45 -1.15 39.62
CA MET A 1 21.42 -2.55 40.08
C MET A 1 21.90 -3.39 38.90
N LYS A 2 23.16 -3.82 38.91
CA LYS A 2 23.75 -4.64 37.84
C LYS A 2 23.53 -6.10 38.23
N GLU A 3 22.81 -6.86 37.43
CA GLU A 3 22.68 -8.30 37.59
C GLU A 3 23.49 -8.97 36.47
N GLN A 4 24.56 -9.66 36.87
CA GLN A 4 25.42 -10.42 35.98
C GLN A 4 24.71 -11.73 35.63
N LEU A 5 24.41 -11.93 34.34
CA LEU A 5 23.92 -13.21 33.82
C LEU A 5 25.13 -14.05 33.40
N GLU A 6 25.41 -15.11 34.17
CA GLU A 6 26.30 -16.19 33.72
C GLU A 6 25.60 -17.04 32.64
N PRO A 7 26.34 -17.53 31.63
CA PRO A 7 25.77 -18.30 30.55
C PRO A 7 25.49 -19.74 31.03
N THR A 8 24.23 -20.04 31.30
CA THR A 8 23.81 -21.42 31.55
C THR A 8 23.77 -22.18 30.22
N LEU A 9 24.62 -23.19 30.14
CA LEU A 9 24.70 -24.18 29.07
C LEU A 9 23.29 -24.65 28.66
N ILE A 10 22.98 -24.55 27.37
CA ILE A 10 21.83 -25.21 26.76
C ILE A 10 22.21 -26.68 26.58
N PRO A 11 21.48 -27.60 27.21
CA PRO A 11 21.15 -28.82 26.51
C PRO A 11 19.64 -28.93 26.49
N THR A 12 19.08 -29.17 25.32
CA THR A 12 18.25 -30.35 25.06
C THR A 12 17.85 -30.28 23.60
N ILE A 13 18.44 -31.18 22.81
CA ILE A 13 17.85 -31.65 21.56
C ILE A 13 16.48 -32.19 21.95
N ILE A 14 15.41 -31.46 21.63
CA ILE A 14 14.04 -31.94 21.79
C ILE A 14 13.95 -33.21 20.95
N SER A 15 13.79 -34.34 21.61
CA SER A 15 13.60 -35.61 20.92
C SER A 15 12.27 -35.57 20.18
N VAL A 16 12.21 -36.18 18.99
CA VAL A 16 11.00 -36.31 18.15
C VAL A 16 9.81 -36.93 18.94
N GLN A 17 10.08 -37.61 20.06
CA GLN A 17 9.05 -38.17 20.95
C GLN A 17 8.34 -37.13 21.85
N GLU A 18 8.94 -35.96 22.11
CA GLU A 18 8.30 -34.88 22.88
C GLU A 18 7.38 -34.02 22.01
N GLU A 19 7.68 -33.83 20.71
CA GLU A 19 6.78 -33.15 19.76
C GLU A 19 5.45 -33.91 19.57
N VAL A 20 5.49 -35.25 19.57
CA VAL A 20 4.30 -36.10 19.48
C VAL A 20 3.39 -35.99 20.72
N ARG A 21 3.97 -35.74 21.90
CA ARG A 21 3.24 -35.65 23.17
C ARG A 21 2.34 -34.41 23.32
N TYR A 22 2.64 -33.32 22.60
CA TYR A 22 1.80 -32.12 22.62
C TYR A 22 0.52 -32.31 21.81
N GLN A 23 0.60 -33.03 20.69
CA GLN A 23 -0.55 -33.28 19.82
C GLN A 23 -1.57 -34.23 20.46
N GLU A 24 -1.13 -35.17 21.30
CA GLU A 24 -2.02 -36.12 22.00
C GLU A 24 -2.82 -35.50 23.17
N ARG A 25 -2.46 -34.30 23.66
CA ARG A 25 -3.16 -33.61 24.78
C ARG A 25 -4.04 -32.44 24.36
N LEU A 26 -3.99 -32.04 23.09
CA LEU A 26 -4.79 -30.94 22.58
C LEU A 26 -6.17 -31.46 22.17
N THR A 27 -7.16 -31.26 23.05
CA THR A 27 -8.57 -31.41 22.66
C THR A 27 -8.99 -30.20 21.83
N VAL A 28 -9.78 -30.43 20.79
CA VAL A 28 -10.33 -29.33 19.98
C VAL A 28 -11.29 -28.52 20.86
N VAL A 29 -10.84 -27.34 21.27
CA VAL A 29 -11.69 -26.38 22.01
C VAL A 29 -12.48 -25.59 20.99
N ALA A 30 -13.81 -25.70 21.02
CA ALA A 30 -14.68 -24.85 20.22
C ALA A 30 -14.58 -23.40 20.70
N VAL A 31 -14.00 -22.53 19.88
CA VAL A 31 -13.93 -21.09 20.15
C VAL A 31 -15.12 -20.41 19.46
N PRO A 32 -16.09 -19.85 20.20
CA PRO A 32 -17.24 -19.16 19.59
C PRO A 32 -16.78 -17.90 18.85
N ARG A 33 -17.60 -17.42 17.91
CA ARG A 33 -17.34 -16.14 17.23
C ARG A 33 -17.32 -15.01 18.28
N ALA A 34 -16.29 -14.17 18.20
CA ALA A 34 -16.19 -12.99 19.06
C ALA A 34 -17.41 -12.05 18.87
N THR A 35 -17.98 -11.59 19.99
CA THR A 35 -19.06 -10.59 20.00
C THR A 35 -18.52 -9.18 19.80
N ASP A 36 -19.37 -8.23 19.41
CA ASP A 36 -18.99 -6.83 19.23
C ASP A 36 -18.32 -6.24 20.47
N ALA A 37 -18.82 -6.58 21.66
CA ALA A 37 -18.23 -6.16 22.94
C ALA A 37 -16.80 -6.73 23.13
N GLN A 38 -16.57 -7.98 22.74
CA GLN A 38 -15.24 -8.60 22.81
C GLN A 38 -14.28 -8.01 21.79
N ILE A 39 -14.76 -7.70 20.58
CA ILE A 39 -14.00 -7.03 19.52
C ILE A 39 -13.61 -5.62 19.98
N LEU A 40 -14.56 -4.84 20.50
CA LEU A 40 -14.30 -3.49 21.01
C LEU A 40 -13.30 -3.52 22.17
N ALA A 41 -13.44 -4.45 23.11
CA ALA A 41 -12.48 -4.65 24.19
C ALA A 41 -11.09 -5.06 23.66
N TYR A 42 -11.02 -5.82 22.56
CA TYR A 42 -9.77 -6.17 21.89
C TYR A 42 -9.12 -4.94 21.25
N LEU A 43 -9.87 -4.15 20.48
CA LEU A 43 -9.38 -2.92 19.85
C LEU A 43 -8.81 -1.95 20.89
N ARG A 44 -9.45 -1.82 22.05
CA ARG A 44 -8.94 -1.00 23.17
C ARG A 44 -7.60 -1.51 23.70
N ARG A 45 -7.53 -2.78 24.13
CA ARG A 45 -6.30 -3.33 24.74
C ARG A 45 -5.14 -3.49 23.75
N SER A 46 -5.44 -3.59 22.45
CA SER A 46 -4.44 -3.65 21.37
C SER A 46 -4.11 -2.28 20.78
N THR A 47 -4.62 -1.20 21.37
CA THR A 47 -4.42 0.20 20.94
C THR A 47 -4.83 0.49 19.50
N LYS A 48 -5.72 -0.32 18.91
CA LYS A 48 -6.25 -0.15 17.54
C LYS A 48 -7.55 0.65 17.48
N LEU A 49 -8.18 0.92 18.61
CA LEU A 49 -9.46 1.65 18.63
C LEU A 49 -9.34 3.05 18.03
N ALA A 50 -8.25 3.77 18.29
CA ALA A 50 -8.05 5.13 17.80
C ALA A 50 -7.99 5.19 16.26
N GLU A 51 -7.29 4.25 15.62
CA GLU A 51 -7.21 4.13 14.16
C GLU A 51 -8.61 3.92 13.54
N ILE A 52 -9.39 2.99 14.09
CA ILE A 52 -10.73 2.69 13.60
C ILE A 52 -11.71 3.84 13.88
N ALA A 53 -11.56 4.53 15.02
CA ALA A 53 -12.38 5.69 15.36
C ALA A 53 -12.15 6.85 14.37
N ALA A 54 -10.89 7.15 14.05
CA ALA A 54 -10.56 8.19 13.09
C ALA A 54 -11.16 7.93 11.69
N LEU A 55 -11.20 6.66 11.26
CA LEU A 55 -11.87 6.28 10.01
C LEU A 55 -13.39 6.52 10.08
N ALA A 56 -14.04 6.16 11.18
CA ALA A 56 -15.47 6.39 11.37
C ALA A 56 -15.82 7.88 11.48
N GLU A 57 -14.95 8.68 12.11
CA GLU A 57 -15.07 10.13 12.22
C GLU A 57 -14.91 10.80 10.85
N ARG A 58 -13.97 10.35 10.02
CA ARG A 58 -13.83 10.78 8.62
C ARG A 58 -15.11 10.51 7.84
N ASP A 59 -15.69 9.32 7.93
CA ASP A 59 -16.94 8.98 7.24
C ASP A 59 -18.09 9.89 7.70
N ALA A 60 -18.19 10.16 9.00
CA ALA A 60 -19.19 11.07 9.55
C ALA A 60 -19.01 12.50 9.05
N LEU A 61 -17.77 12.99 8.97
CA LEU A 61 -17.44 14.30 8.39
C LEU A 61 -17.85 14.38 6.91
N ILE A 62 -17.53 13.37 6.11
CA ILE A 62 -17.91 13.32 4.69
C ILE A 62 -19.42 13.43 4.54
N LEU A 63 -20.18 12.68 5.34
CA LEU A 63 -21.64 12.72 5.31
C LEU A 63 -22.18 14.11 5.68
N ALA A 64 -21.67 14.70 6.76
CA ALA A 64 -22.10 16.02 7.24
C ALA A 64 -21.79 17.14 6.23
N VAL A 65 -20.59 17.12 5.63
CA VAL A 65 -20.20 18.12 4.62
C VAL A 65 -21.00 17.93 3.33
N CYS A 66 -21.23 16.69 2.90
CA CYS A 66 -22.11 16.45 1.74
C CYS A 66 -23.54 16.95 1.99
N GLU A 67 -24.08 16.76 3.20
CA GLU A 67 -25.39 17.28 3.57
C GLU A 67 -25.41 18.82 3.53
N GLN A 68 -24.41 19.47 4.13
CA GLN A 68 -24.28 20.93 4.14
C GLN A 68 -24.15 21.53 2.73
N LEU A 69 -23.46 20.84 1.83
CA LEU A 69 -23.24 21.27 0.44
C LEU A 69 -24.32 20.76 -0.53
N GLU A 70 -25.38 20.10 -0.02
CA GLU A 70 -26.46 19.51 -0.80
C GLU A 70 -25.98 18.51 -1.88
N ILE A 71 -24.86 17.85 -1.62
CA ILE A 71 -24.30 16.80 -2.48
C ILE A 71 -25.08 15.51 -2.24
N THR A 72 -25.86 15.11 -3.24
CA THR A 72 -26.75 13.95 -3.15
C THR A 72 -26.38 12.84 -4.14
N ILE A 73 -26.83 11.62 -3.82
CA ILE A 73 -26.81 10.47 -4.72
C ILE A 73 -28.24 10.02 -5.00
N SER A 74 -28.51 9.63 -6.24
CA SER A 74 -29.76 8.97 -6.61
C SER A 74 -29.72 7.48 -6.28
N ASP A 75 -30.89 6.88 -6.10
CA ASP A 75 -31.02 5.43 -5.89
C ASP A 75 -30.41 4.62 -7.05
N ALA A 76 -30.49 5.14 -8.28
CA ALA A 76 -29.90 4.51 -9.45
C ALA A 76 -28.37 4.51 -9.42
N GLU A 77 -27.75 5.63 -9.00
CA GLU A 77 -26.29 5.69 -8.81
C GLU A 77 -25.84 4.74 -7.69
N TRP A 78 -26.59 4.70 -6.59
CA TRP A 78 -26.29 3.83 -5.46
C TRP A 78 -26.37 2.36 -5.84
N GLN A 79 -27.45 1.96 -6.52
CA GLN A 79 -27.64 0.59 -7.02
C GLN A 79 -26.53 0.21 -8.00
N LYS A 80 -26.20 1.08 -8.95
CA LYS A 80 -25.14 0.84 -9.94
C LYS A 80 -23.78 0.62 -9.28
N ALA A 81 -23.47 1.35 -8.20
CA ALA A 81 -22.23 1.16 -7.46
C ALA A 81 -22.20 -0.17 -6.70
N GLY A 82 -23.32 -0.58 -6.11
CA GLY A 82 -23.46 -1.90 -5.50
C GLY A 82 -23.27 -3.04 -6.51
N ASP A 83 -23.80 -2.89 -7.73
CA ASP A 83 -23.63 -3.87 -8.80
C ASP A 83 -22.20 -3.90 -9.35
N ALA A 84 -21.55 -2.74 -9.48
CA ALA A 84 -20.14 -2.65 -9.85
C ALA A 84 -19.24 -3.35 -8.82
N PHE A 85 -19.51 -3.16 -7.51
CA PHE A 85 -18.79 -3.83 -6.44
C PHE A 85 -18.88 -5.37 -6.54
N ARG A 86 -20.06 -5.89 -6.87
CA ARG A 86 -20.29 -7.33 -7.08
C ARG A 86 -19.56 -7.83 -8.32
N LEU A 87 -19.62 -7.08 -9.42
CA LEU A 87 -18.98 -7.44 -10.69
C LEU A 87 -17.46 -7.56 -10.55
N GLU A 88 -16.82 -6.58 -9.89
CA GLU A 88 -15.37 -6.57 -9.64
C GLU A 88 -14.92 -7.82 -8.86
N ARG A 89 -15.75 -8.29 -7.93
CA ARG A 89 -15.49 -9.46 -7.08
C ARG A 89 -16.05 -10.76 -7.63
N GLN A 90 -16.59 -10.74 -8.85
CA GLN A 90 -17.19 -11.90 -9.52
C GLN A 90 -18.31 -12.55 -8.70
N PHE A 91 -19.08 -11.72 -7.98
CA PHE A 91 -20.29 -12.17 -7.29
C PHE A 91 -21.45 -12.20 -8.29
N TRP A 92 -21.62 -13.34 -8.93
CA TRP A 92 -22.62 -13.55 -9.98
C TRP A 92 -24.06 -13.67 -9.45
N GLY A 93 -24.23 -13.72 -8.13
CA GLY A 93 -25.53 -13.85 -7.49
C GLY A 93 -25.58 -13.39 -6.03
N THR A 94 -26.79 -13.48 -5.48
CA THR A 94 -27.09 -13.11 -4.09
C THR A 94 -26.40 -14.03 -3.09
N LEU A 95 -26.22 -15.31 -3.42
CA LEU A 95 -25.63 -16.29 -2.51
C LEU A 95 -24.16 -15.98 -2.22
N GLU A 96 -23.38 -15.67 -3.25
CA GLU A 96 -21.97 -15.28 -3.14
C GLU A 96 -21.83 -13.99 -2.34
N THR A 97 -22.72 -13.02 -2.61
CA THR A 97 -22.77 -11.76 -1.86
C THR A 97 -23.04 -12.02 -0.37
N LEU A 98 -24.05 -12.81 -0.04
CA LEU A 98 -24.39 -13.12 1.36
C LEU A 98 -23.29 -13.90 2.08
N SER A 99 -22.68 -14.87 1.40
CA SER A 99 -21.54 -15.64 1.94
C SER A 99 -20.36 -14.72 2.25
N TRP A 100 -20.03 -13.80 1.34
CA TRP A 100 -18.98 -12.82 1.56
C TRP A 100 -19.31 -11.88 2.73
N LEU A 101 -20.54 -11.35 2.81
CA LEU A 101 -20.99 -10.51 3.93
C LEU A 101 -20.86 -11.24 5.27
N GLU A 102 -21.20 -12.54 5.31
CA GLU A 102 -21.06 -13.36 6.50
C GLU A 102 -19.58 -13.55 6.90
N GLN A 103 -18.71 -13.81 5.92
CA GLN A 103 -17.26 -13.93 6.14
C GLN A 103 -16.65 -12.62 6.66
N GLN A 104 -17.09 -11.48 6.12
CA GLN A 104 -16.69 -10.15 6.58
C GLN A 104 -17.36 -9.74 7.90
N ARG A 105 -18.39 -10.49 8.35
CA ARG A 105 -19.21 -10.19 9.54
C ARG A 105 -19.91 -8.83 9.47
N ILE A 106 -20.37 -8.44 8.29
CA ILE A 106 -21.12 -7.19 8.07
C ILE A 106 -22.54 -7.47 7.61
N ARG A 107 -23.49 -6.60 7.96
CA ARG A 107 -24.87 -6.72 7.46
C ARG A 107 -24.98 -6.04 6.10
N ILE A 108 -26.02 -6.42 5.34
CA ILE A 108 -26.31 -5.81 4.04
C ILE A 108 -26.49 -4.28 4.12
N GLN A 109 -27.04 -3.79 5.23
CA GLN A 109 -27.24 -2.35 5.46
C GLN A 109 -25.90 -1.64 5.69
N ASP A 110 -25.00 -2.24 6.46
CA ASP A 110 -23.67 -1.68 6.74
C ASP A 110 -22.84 -1.64 5.44
N TRP A 111 -22.90 -2.70 4.63
CA TRP A 111 -22.29 -2.74 3.30
C TRP A 111 -22.86 -1.65 2.38
N SER A 112 -24.19 -1.54 2.30
CA SER A 112 -24.86 -0.54 1.47
C SER A 112 -24.48 0.89 1.90
N GLN A 113 -24.39 1.14 3.20
CA GLN A 113 -23.95 2.42 3.75
C GLN A 113 -22.49 2.73 3.34
N GLY A 114 -21.59 1.73 3.38
CA GLY A 114 -20.22 1.90 2.89
C GLY A 114 -20.15 2.30 1.42
N ILE A 115 -20.99 1.69 0.56
CA ILE A 115 -21.10 2.09 -0.86
C ILE A 115 -21.57 3.53 -0.99
N LYS A 116 -22.55 3.96 -0.17
CA LYS A 116 -23.05 5.34 -0.16
C LYS A 116 -21.96 6.34 0.24
N VAL A 117 -21.22 6.06 1.31
CA VAL A 117 -20.11 6.93 1.76
C VAL A 117 -19.06 7.05 0.68
N ALA A 118 -18.64 5.95 0.05
CA ALA A 118 -17.65 5.97 -1.03
C ALA A 118 -18.10 6.80 -2.25
N LEU A 119 -19.39 6.72 -2.62
CA LEU A 119 -19.94 7.55 -3.70
C LEU A 119 -19.98 9.04 -3.33
N LEU A 120 -20.40 9.36 -2.11
CA LEU A 120 -20.45 10.73 -1.62
C LEU A 120 -19.05 11.34 -1.51
N GLU A 121 -18.06 10.58 -1.02
CA GLU A 121 -16.65 11.00 -1.00
C GLU A 121 -16.16 11.34 -2.41
N LYS A 122 -16.45 10.50 -3.39
CA LYS A 122 -16.09 10.77 -4.79
C LYS A 122 -16.73 12.05 -5.31
N LYS A 123 -18.02 12.28 -5.04
CA LYS A 123 -18.71 13.51 -5.44
C LYS A 123 -18.19 14.73 -4.70
N LEU A 124 -17.85 14.60 -3.42
CA LEU A 124 -17.26 15.67 -2.63
C LEU A 124 -15.88 16.07 -3.16
N LYS A 125 -15.00 15.10 -3.43
CA LYS A 125 -13.70 15.35 -4.08
C LYS A 125 -13.85 16.08 -5.41
N GLU A 126 -14.80 15.65 -6.23
CA GLU A 126 -15.11 16.30 -7.49
C GLU A 126 -15.59 17.75 -7.31
N TYR A 127 -16.49 17.96 -6.34
CA TYR A 127 -17.01 19.29 -6.01
C TYR A 127 -15.92 20.24 -5.51
N LEU A 128 -15.06 19.76 -4.61
CA LEU A 128 -14.00 20.56 -3.99
C LEU A 128 -12.84 20.86 -4.94
N PHE A 129 -12.42 19.89 -5.75
CA PHE A 129 -11.14 19.96 -6.46
C PHE A 129 -11.24 19.77 -7.97
N GLY A 130 -12.41 19.38 -8.49
CA GLY A 130 -12.58 19.03 -9.90
C GLY A 130 -12.23 20.17 -10.86
N ALA A 131 -12.44 21.41 -10.45
CA ALA A 131 -12.08 22.61 -11.23
C ALA A 131 -10.58 22.98 -11.14
N THR A 132 -9.88 22.55 -10.09
CA THR A 132 -8.47 22.91 -9.85
C THR A 132 -7.50 21.79 -10.21
N VAL A 133 -7.98 20.57 -10.41
CA VAL A 133 -7.14 19.38 -10.65
C VAL A 133 -6.23 19.52 -11.88
N ASP A 134 -6.71 20.18 -12.94
CA ASP A 134 -5.90 20.44 -14.13
C ASP A 134 -4.72 21.36 -13.81
N SER A 135 -4.96 22.42 -13.03
CA SER A 135 -3.92 23.35 -12.61
C SER A 135 -2.91 22.70 -11.67
N ALA A 136 -3.38 21.88 -10.72
CA ALA A 136 -2.54 21.11 -9.80
C ALA A 136 -1.67 20.09 -10.54
N TYR A 137 -2.21 19.45 -11.57
CA TYR A 137 -1.46 18.58 -12.46
C TYR A 137 -0.36 19.36 -13.20
N ILE A 138 -0.67 20.52 -13.77
CA ILE A 138 0.30 21.33 -14.52
C ILE A 138 1.44 21.80 -13.60
N SER A 139 1.11 22.31 -12.41
CA SER A 139 2.12 22.78 -11.45
C SER A 139 3.04 21.67 -10.95
N ASN A 140 2.53 20.43 -10.89
CA ASN A 140 3.27 19.29 -10.37
C ASN A 140 3.57 18.21 -11.42
N LYS A 141 3.55 18.56 -12.72
CA LYS A 141 3.65 17.61 -13.84
C LYS A 141 4.89 16.71 -13.76
N LYS A 142 5.99 17.24 -13.20
CA LYS A 142 7.24 16.50 -13.01
C LYS A 142 7.07 15.32 -12.06
N SER A 143 6.26 15.46 -11.00
CA SER A 143 6.04 14.41 -10.00
C SER A 143 5.20 13.25 -10.55
N PHE A 144 4.42 13.48 -11.61
CA PHE A 144 3.64 12.43 -12.29
C PHE A 144 4.41 11.75 -13.42
N ARG A 145 5.69 12.08 -13.64
CA ARG A 145 6.52 11.38 -14.64
C ARG A 145 6.58 9.89 -14.29
N ARG A 146 6.58 9.07 -15.33
CA ARG A 146 6.78 7.63 -15.21
C ARG A 146 8.15 7.27 -15.75
N VAL A 147 8.73 6.23 -15.19
CA VAL A 147 10.07 5.77 -15.53
C VAL A 147 10.07 4.26 -15.68
N ALA A 148 10.64 3.77 -16.78
CA ALA A 148 11.03 2.37 -16.92
C ALA A 148 12.34 2.19 -16.16
N LEU A 149 12.34 1.34 -15.14
CA LEU A 149 13.48 1.13 -14.26
C LEU A 149 13.99 -0.30 -14.34
N SER A 150 15.31 -0.42 -14.31
CA SER A 150 16.01 -1.62 -13.92
C SER A 150 16.67 -1.40 -12.56
N GLN A 151 16.75 -2.44 -11.75
CA GLN A 151 17.27 -2.39 -10.38
C GLN A 151 18.17 -3.60 -10.11
N ILE A 152 19.20 -3.44 -9.30
CA ILE A 152 19.90 -4.50 -8.57
C ILE A 152 19.76 -4.19 -7.08
N LEU A 153 19.25 -5.14 -6.29
CA LEU A 153 19.15 -5.03 -4.85
C LEU A 153 20.16 -5.97 -4.19
N VAL A 154 20.98 -5.47 -3.29
CA VAL A 154 21.90 -6.27 -2.46
C VAL A 154 21.79 -5.85 -1.00
N PHE A 155 22.22 -6.69 -0.06
CA PHE A 155 22.00 -6.42 1.37
C PHE A 155 23.14 -5.62 2.01
N ASP A 156 24.33 -5.63 1.42
CA ASP A 156 25.52 -4.94 1.92
C ASP A 156 26.08 -3.93 0.91
N LEU A 157 26.77 -2.92 1.44
CA LEU A 157 27.32 -1.82 0.65
C LEU A 157 28.49 -2.29 -0.23
N THR A 158 29.34 -3.17 0.30
CA THR A 158 30.54 -3.67 -0.40
C THR A 158 30.16 -4.31 -1.73
N THR A 159 29.19 -5.23 -1.74
CA THR A 159 28.71 -5.86 -2.97
C THR A 159 28.12 -4.83 -3.93
N ALA A 160 27.42 -3.80 -3.43
CA ALA A 160 26.85 -2.77 -4.27
C ALA A 160 27.93 -1.91 -4.95
N GLU A 161 29.01 -1.58 -4.23
CA GLU A 161 30.15 -0.83 -4.75
C GLU A 161 30.93 -1.64 -5.80
N GLU A 162 31.14 -2.94 -5.58
CA GLU A 162 31.79 -3.84 -6.54
C GLU A 162 31.00 -3.95 -7.85
N ILE A 163 29.67 -4.10 -7.77
CA ILE A 163 28.80 -4.14 -8.95
C ILE A 163 28.83 -2.80 -9.69
N LEU A 164 28.80 -1.68 -8.97
CA LEU A 164 28.88 -0.35 -9.58
C LEU A 164 30.20 -0.15 -10.31
N GLN A 165 31.32 -0.53 -9.70
CA GLN A 165 32.64 -0.45 -10.34
C GLN A 165 32.69 -1.30 -11.61
N THR A 166 32.17 -2.53 -11.56
CA THR A 166 32.08 -3.42 -12.72
C THR A 166 31.27 -2.81 -13.87
N LEU A 167 30.18 -2.10 -13.55
CA LEU A 167 29.36 -1.39 -14.54
C LEU A 167 30.06 -0.16 -15.13
N GLN A 168 30.84 0.57 -14.32
CA GLN A 168 31.59 1.76 -14.76
C GLN A 168 32.76 1.40 -15.67
N ASP A 169 33.42 0.27 -15.42
CA ASP A 169 34.54 -0.22 -16.24
C ASP A 169 34.07 -0.87 -17.55
N GLU A 170 32.77 -0.82 -17.88
CA GLU A 170 32.12 -1.47 -19.04
C GLU A 170 32.36 -2.99 -19.12
N ASN A 171 32.77 -3.61 -18.01
CA ASN A 171 33.15 -5.02 -17.93
C ASN A 171 31.96 -5.96 -17.66
N GLY A 172 30.74 -5.43 -17.59
CA GLY A 172 29.53 -6.21 -17.34
C GLY A 172 28.26 -5.53 -17.81
N SER A 173 27.27 -6.34 -18.20
CA SER A 173 25.91 -5.84 -18.49
C SER A 173 25.10 -5.78 -17.21
N PHE A 174 24.35 -4.68 -17.02
CA PHE A 174 23.40 -4.54 -15.90
C PHE A 174 22.45 -5.73 -15.79
N CYS A 175 22.02 -6.29 -16.92
CA CYS A 175 21.13 -7.45 -16.97
C CYS A 175 21.78 -8.70 -16.36
N VAL A 176 23.04 -8.96 -16.69
CA VAL A 176 23.80 -10.12 -16.17
C VAL A 176 24.02 -9.98 -14.67
N LEU A 177 24.52 -8.81 -14.24
CA LEU A 177 24.76 -8.56 -12.83
C LEU A 177 23.48 -8.60 -12.00
N ALA A 178 22.34 -8.19 -12.57
CA ALA A 178 21.05 -8.33 -11.91
C ALA A 178 20.60 -9.79 -11.76
N LEU A 179 20.79 -10.63 -12.78
CA LEU A 179 20.48 -12.07 -12.73
C LEU A 179 21.31 -12.77 -11.64
N GLU A 180 22.58 -12.40 -11.52
CA GLU A 180 23.54 -13.05 -10.65
C GLU A 180 23.44 -12.59 -9.19
N HIS A 181 23.31 -11.29 -8.96
CA HIS A 181 23.48 -10.72 -7.63
C HIS A 181 22.19 -10.19 -6.98
N SER A 182 21.15 -9.89 -7.77
CA SER A 182 19.98 -9.19 -7.23
C SER A 182 19.17 -10.07 -6.29
N GLN A 183 18.91 -9.55 -5.09
CA GLN A 183 18.05 -10.15 -4.07
C GLN A 183 16.57 -9.81 -4.28
N GLY A 184 16.25 -8.92 -5.23
CA GLY A 184 14.88 -8.60 -5.59
C GLY A 184 14.35 -9.61 -6.61
N LYS A 185 13.44 -10.52 -6.20
CA LYS A 185 12.91 -11.60 -7.06
C LYS A 185 12.51 -11.15 -8.48
N LEU A 186 11.75 -10.07 -8.61
CA LEU A 186 11.33 -9.55 -9.92
C LEU A 186 12.51 -9.06 -10.75
N SER A 187 13.43 -8.33 -10.12
CA SER A 187 14.65 -7.83 -10.76
C SER A 187 15.55 -8.98 -11.18
N GLN A 188 15.83 -9.93 -10.29
CA GLN A 188 16.63 -11.12 -10.59
C GLN A 188 16.06 -11.90 -11.77
N GLN A 189 14.75 -12.18 -11.78
CA GLN A 189 14.11 -12.99 -12.83
C GLN A 189 14.04 -12.29 -14.19
N ASN A 190 14.04 -10.96 -14.20
CA ASN A 190 13.85 -10.16 -15.42
C ASN A 190 15.10 -9.36 -15.82
N GLY A 191 16.31 -9.79 -15.43
CA GLY A 191 17.52 -9.09 -15.85
C GLY A 191 17.60 -7.64 -15.35
N GLY A 192 17.11 -7.40 -14.14
CA GLY A 192 17.04 -6.11 -13.48
C GLY A 192 15.74 -5.37 -13.74
N PHE A 193 15.01 -5.64 -14.82
CA PHE A 193 13.84 -4.84 -15.19
C PHE A 193 12.68 -5.01 -14.20
N VAL A 194 12.29 -3.90 -13.56
CA VAL A 194 11.18 -3.87 -12.59
C VAL A 194 9.89 -3.25 -13.16
N GLY A 195 9.93 -2.79 -14.41
CA GLY A 195 8.76 -2.24 -15.10
C GLY A 195 8.68 -0.72 -15.07
N ILE A 196 7.54 -0.19 -15.55
CA ILE A 196 7.24 1.24 -15.54
C ILE A 196 6.60 1.60 -14.21
N ARG A 197 7.12 2.62 -13.52
CA ARG A 197 6.61 3.13 -12.24
C ARG A 197 6.37 4.62 -12.29
N SER A 198 5.40 5.09 -11.51
CA SER A 198 5.22 6.52 -11.26
C SER A 198 6.22 6.99 -10.20
N LEU A 199 6.78 8.20 -10.31
CA LEU A 199 7.71 8.71 -9.29
C LEU A 199 7.10 8.73 -7.89
N ILE A 200 5.79 8.98 -7.78
CA ILE A 200 5.05 8.97 -6.51
C ILE A 200 4.92 7.57 -5.87
N GLU A 201 5.08 6.49 -6.66
CA GLU A 201 5.01 5.11 -6.16
C GLU A 201 6.36 4.64 -5.60
N LEU A 202 7.45 5.37 -5.90
CA LEU A 202 8.79 5.02 -5.47
C LEU A 202 9.04 5.53 -4.05
N SER A 203 9.98 4.89 -3.35
CA SER A 203 10.41 5.43 -2.05
C SER A 203 11.01 6.83 -2.24
N PRO A 204 10.86 7.75 -1.26
CA PRO A 204 11.39 9.11 -1.38
C PRO A 204 12.88 9.16 -1.71
N ALA A 205 13.68 8.24 -1.15
CA ALA A 205 15.11 8.13 -1.41
C ALA A 205 15.41 7.77 -2.89
N ILE A 206 14.65 6.81 -3.44
CA ILE A 206 14.80 6.41 -4.85
C ILE A 206 14.32 7.53 -5.77
N ALA A 207 13.12 8.07 -5.51
CA ALA A 207 12.53 9.13 -6.33
C ALA A 207 13.45 10.35 -6.43
N ALA A 208 14.03 10.78 -5.30
CA ALA A 208 14.99 11.89 -5.26
C ALA A 208 16.26 11.60 -6.06
N ALA A 209 16.83 10.40 -5.91
CA ALA A 209 18.08 10.02 -6.57
C ALA A 209 17.96 9.94 -8.10
N ILE A 210 16.81 9.49 -8.62
CA ILE A 210 16.61 9.34 -10.06
C ILE A 210 15.99 10.57 -10.73
N ASN A 211 15.48 11.55 -9.98
CA ASN A 211 14.66 12.64 -10.55
C ASN A 211 15.36 13.41 -11.70
N GLU A 212 16.67 13.59 -11.57
CA GLU A 212 17.53 14.30 -12.55
C GLU A 212 18.33 13.36 -13.45
N ALA A 213 18.21 12.05 -13.27
CA ALA A 213 18.97 11.06 -14.03
C ALA A 213 18.51 10.98 -15.49
N LYS A 214 19.46 10.79 -16.39
CA LYS A 214 19.23 10.63 -17.83
C LYS A 214 18.89 9.18 -18.18
N GLU A 215 18.30 8.98 -19.36
CA GLU A 215 18.10 7.64 -19.89
C GLU A 215 19.47 6.96 -20.11
N GLY A 216 19.57 5.70 -19.69
CA GLY A 216 20.79 4.90 -19.67
C GLY A 216 21.65 5.07 -18.41
N GLU A 217 21.41 6.09 -17.59
CA GLU A 217 22.24 6.38 -16.42
C GLU A 217 22.03 5.35 -15.30
N VAL A 218 23.14 4.94 -14.66
CA VAL A 218 23.16 4.08 -13.49
C VAL A 218 23.36 4.94 -12.24
N ILE A 219 22.48 4.77 -11.25
CA ILE A 219 22.41 5.56 -10.02
C ILE A 219 22.53 4.64 -8.80
N GLY A 220 23.34 5.05 -7.83
CA GLY A 220 23.48 4.39 -6.54
C GLY A 220 24.94 4.14 -6.16
N PRO A 221 25.19 3.34 -5.10
CA PRO A 221 24.19 2.62 -4.31
C PRO A 221 23.31 3.53 -3.43
N ILE A 222 22.00 3.27 -3.42
CA ILE A 222 21.00 3.99 -2.60
C ILE A 222 20.57 3.08 -1.45
N GLN A 223 20.75 3.53 -0.22
CA GLN A 223 20.33 2.77 0.97
C GLN A 223 18.82 2.91 1.23
N THR A 224 18.14 1.79 1.42
CA THR A 224 16.75 1.73 1.90
C THR A 224 16.61 0.71 3.03
N LYS A 225 15.39 0.53 3.56
CA LYS A 225 15.09 -0.51 4.54
C LYS A 225 15.28 -1.95 4.00
N LEU A 226 15.29 -2.12 2.67
CA LEU A 226 15.43 -3.43 2.02
C LEU A 226 16.90 -3.79 1.74
N GLY A 227 17.82 -2.82 1.78
CA GLY A 227 19.22 -2.99 1.40
C GLY A 227 19.72 -1.82 0.54
N TYR A 228 20.71 -2.09 -0.30
CA TYR A 228 21.31 -1.14 -1.23
C TYR A 228 20.83 -1.38 -2.65
N HIS A 229 20.41 -0.31 -3.31
CA HIS A 229 19.84 -0.34 -4.66
C HIS A 229 20.79 0.32 -5.64
N LEU A 230 21.13 -0.37 -6.72
CA LEU A 230 21.62 0.22 -7.95
C LEU A 230 20.47 0.29 -8.93
N LEU A 231 20.25 1.45 -9.52
CA LEU A 231 19.14 1.70 -10.43
C LEU A 231 19.68 2.07 -11.79
N LYS A 232 18.99 1.68 -12.85
CA LYS A 232 19.23 2.17 -14.20
C LYS A 232 17.94 2.71 -14.78
N VAL A 233 17.97 3.94 -15.24
CA VAL A 233 16.83 4.57 -15.92
C VAL A 233 16.81 4.10 -17.36
N GLU A 234 15.87 3.24 -17.72
CA GLU A 234 15.77 2.73 -19.10
C GLU A 234 15.10 3.77 -20.00
N LYS A 235 14.03 4.42 -19.52
CA LYS A 235 13.27 5.41 -20.30
C LYS A 235 12.39 6.28 -19.42
N TRP A 236 12.28 7.56 -19.76
CA TRP A 236 11.32 8.48 -19.18
C TRP A 236 10.04 8.57 -20.03
N PHE A 237 8.91 8.67 -19.35
CA PHE A 237 7.61 8.90 -19.95
C PHE A 237 7.00 10.15 -19.34
N THR A 238 6.57 11.07 -20.18
CA THR A 238 5.65 12.11 -19.75
C THR A 238 4.32 11.46 -19.43
N SER A 239 3.81 11.72 -18.24
CA SER A 239 2.41 11.43 -17.96
C SER A 239 1.54 12.41 -18.75
N GLU A 240 0.36 11.94 -19.16
CA GLU A 240 -0.78 12.77 -19.57
C GLU A 240 -1.84 12.67 -18.47
N LEU A 241 -2.56 13.77 -18.24
CA LEU A 241 -3.69 13.75 -17.34
C LEU A 241 -4.74 12.76 -17.88
N ASN A 242 -4.97 11.71 -17.11
CA ASN A 242 -5.96 10.68 -17.39
C ASN A 242 -6.82 10.45 -16.13
N PRO A 243 -7.92 9.70 -16.21
CA PRO A 243 -8.83 9.53 -15.07
C PRO A 243 -8.14 9.03 -13.79
N SER A 244 -7.18 8.11 -13.90
CA SER A 244 -6.46 7.57 -12.74
C SER A 244 -5.55 8.61 -12.08
N ILE A 245 -4.82 9.39 -12.88
CA ILE A 245 -3.96 10.46 -12.34
C ILE A 245 -4.79 11.59 -11.74
N ARG A 246 -5.93 11.90 -12.37
CA ARG A 246 -6.88 12.87 -11.85
C ARG A 246 -7.40 12.46 -10.47
N GLU A 247 -7.78 11.19 -10.32
CA GLU A 247 -8.20 10.61 -9.03
C GLU A 247 -7.08 10.68 -7.99
N GLN A 248 -5.85 10.28 -8.34
CA GLN A 248 -4.68 10.38 -7.43
C GLN A 248 -4.39 11.81 -6.93
N ILE A 249 -4.52 12.81 -7.82
CA ILE A 249 -4.35 14.21 -7.44
C ILE A 249 -5.44 14.64 -6.46
N MET A 250 -6.70 14.32 -6.77
CA MET A 250 -7.83 14.67 -5.89
C MET A 250 -7.74 13.96 -4.54
N ASP A 251 -7.29 12.71 -4.50
CA ASP A 251 -7.04 11.98 -3.26
C ASP A 251 -5.98 12.68 -2.41
N THR A 252 -4.87 13.09 -3.02
CA THR A 252 -3.81 13.83 -2.31
C THR A 252 -4.33 15.16 -1.76
N MET A 253 -5.08 15.92 -2.56
CA MET A 253 -5.69 17.18 -2.12
C MET A 253 -6.72 16.96 -1.00
N PHE A 254 -7.45 15.84 -1.05
CA PHE A 254 -8.44 15.51 -0.04
C PHE A 254 -7.81 15.15 1.30
N GLU A 255 -6.70 14.40 1.32
CA GLU A 255 -5.97 14.13 2.56
C GLU A 255 -5.46 15.42 3.21
N VAL A 256 -4.89 16.35 2.42
CA VAL A 256 -4.48 17.67 2.92
C VAL A 256 -5.66 18.45 3.50
N TRP A 257 -6.80 18.45 2.81
CA TRP A 257 -8.01 19.11 3.29
C TRP A 257 -8.52 18.51 4.61
N LEU A 258 -8.44 17.19 4.79
CA LEU A 258 -8.80 16.53 6.04
C LEU A 258 -7.85 16.91 7.18
N GLU A 259 -6.53 16.94 6.92
CA GLU A 259 -5.52 17.37 7.90
C GLU A 259 -5.76 18.81 8.37
N GLU A 260 -6.06 19.71 7.43
CA GLU A 260 -6.45 21.09 7.74
C GLU A 260 -7.71 21.13 8.59
N TRP A 261 -8.74 20.36 8.23
CA TRP A 261 -9.99 20.32 8.98
C TRP A 261 -9.79 19.90 10.44
N TYR A 262 -9.05 18.82 10.67
CA TYR A 262 -8.73 18.34 12.03
C TYR A 262 -7.83 19.29 12.82
N SER A 263 -7.05 20.14 12.14
CA SER A 263 -6.22 21.14 12.80
C SER A 263 -7.03 22.32 13.34
N TYR A 264 -8.23 22.56 12.82
CA TYR A 264 -9.12 23.67 13.24
C TYR A 264 -10.26 23.24 14.17
N SER A 265 -10.50 21.94 14.35
CA SER A 265 -11.55 21.37 15.21
C SER A 265 -11.02 20.95 16.57
#